data_AF-A0A496QPG7-F1
#
_entry.id   AF-A0A496QPG7-F1
#
_cell.length_a   1.000
_cell.length_b   1.000
_cell.length_c   1.000
_cell.angle_alpha   90.00
_cell.angle_beta   90.00
_cell.angle_gamma   90.00
#
_symmetry.space_group_name_H-M   'P 1'
#
loop_
_entity.id
_entity.type
_entity.pdbx_description
1 polymer ?
#
loop_
_entity_poly.entity_id
_entity_poly.type
_entity_poly.pdbx_seq_one_letter_code
_entity_poly.pdbx_strand_id
1 'polypeptide(L)'
;MVQIIMNAGVNPDLQYNLQEPELPAREDWGKMYWKTWELLVENMGHGSNRNSFSEDYLDAAFNGNIFQLGTCLIVQFASYGFKILPILQSLDNFYQKQEPDGYICR
;
A
#
# COMPACT_ATOMS: atom_id res chain seq x y z
N MET A 1 -10.83 1.17 28.81
CA MET A 1 -10.22 0.01 28.13
C MET A 1 -11.05 -0.20 26.88
N VAL A 2 -10.59 0.31 25.73
CA VAL A 2 -11.33 0.15 24.46
C VAL A 2 -11.06 -1.27 23.99
N GLN A 3 -12.08 -2.12 23.94
CA GLN A 3 -11.97 -3.43 23.32
C GLN A 3 -11.71 -3.19 21.82
N ILE A 4 -10.53 -3.56 21.33
CA ILE A 4 -10.29 -3.65 19.88
C ILE A 4 -11.17 -4.81 19.41
N ILE A 5 -12.30 -4.50 18.78
CA ILE A 5 -13.12 -5.50 18.11
C ILE A 5 -12.36 -5.83 16.82
N MET A 6 -11.65 -6.97 16.81
CA MET A 6 -11.00 -7.42 15.58
C MET A 6 -12.07 -7.78 14.54
N ASN A 7 -12.07 -7.11 13.38
CA ASN A 7 -12.97 -7.47 12.29
C ASN A 7 -12.55 -8.85 11.73
N ALA A 8 -13.47 -9.81 11.76
CA ALA A 8 -13.24 -11.17 11.31
C ALA A 8 -12.81 -11.18 9.81
N GLY A 9 -11.69 -11.84 9.52
CA GLY A 9 -11.17 -12.02 8.15
C GLY A 9 -10.01 -11.09 7.78
N VAL A 10 -9.79 -10.01 8.53
CA VAL A 10 -8.68 -9.07 8.27
C VAL A 10 -7.43 -9.54 9.02
N ASN A 11 -6.26 -9.31 8.43
CA ASN A 11 -4.97 -9.59 9.08
C ASN A 11 -4.87 -8.86 10.44
N PRO A 12 -4.67 -9.59 11.56
CA PRO A 12 -4.60 -9.00 12.90
C PRO A 12 -3.49 -7.97 13.06
N ASP A 13 -2.36 -8.12 12.36
CA ASP A 13 -1.25 -7.18 12.42
C ASP A 13 -1.62 -5.84 11.78
N LEU A 14 -2.45 -5.85 10.73
CA LEU A 14 -2.98 -4.62 10.15
C LEU A 14 -3.93 -3.92 11.12
N GLN A 15 -4.86 -4.66 11.72
CA GLN A 15 -5.84 -4.08 12.66
C GLN A 15 -5.21 -3.54 13.94
N TYR A 16 -4.13 -4.16 14.42
CA TYR A 16 -3.43 -3.68 15.60
C TYR A 16 -2.74 -2.32 15.37
N ASN A 17 -2.29 -2.07 14.14
CA ASN A 17 -1.49 -0.90 13.79
C ASN A 17 -2.29 0.23 13.12
N LEU A 18 -3.50 -0.05 12.65
CA LEU A 18 -4.36 0.89 11.93
C LEU A 18 -5.55 1.34 12.78
N GLN A 19 -6.03 2.55 12.51
CA GLN A 19 -7.23 3.06 13.17
C GLN A 19 -8.50 2.46 12.54
N GLU A 20 -9.51 2.22 13.38
CA GLU A 20 -10.83 1.79 12.93
C GLU A 20 -11.54 2.96 12.22
N PRO A 21 -12.16 2.74 11.05
CA PRO A 21 -12.89 3.81 10.36
C PRO A 21 -14.21 4.14 11.07
N GLU A 22 -14.44 5.42 11.39
CA GLU A 22 -15.70 5.89 11.98
C GLU A 22 -16.77 6.14 10.90
N LEU A 23 -17.46 5.08 10.48
CA LEU A 23 -18.46 5.13 9.40
C LEU A 23 -19.81 4.46 9.80
N PRO A 24 -20.49 4.92 10.87
CA PRO A 24 -21.64 4.23 11.45
C PRO A 24 -22.85 4.10 10.50
N ALA A 25 -22.99 5.01 9.55
CA ALA A 25 -24.08 4.98 8.56
C ALA A 25 -23.74 4.17 7.30
N ARG A 26 -22.49 3.69 7.15
CA ARG A 26 -21.93 3.08 5.94
C ARG A 26 -21.02 1.89 6.28
N GLU A 27 -21.62 0.85 6.85
CA GLU A 27 -20.91 -0.41 7.15
C GLU A 27 -20.27 -1.04 5.90
N ASP A 28 -20.89 -0.85 4.73
CA ASP A 28 -20.34 -1.23 3.42
C ASP A 28 -18.97 -0.60 3.14
N TRP A 29 -18.79 0.66 3.53
CA TRP A 29 -17.53 1.38 3.38
C TRP A 29 -16.47 0.93 4.38
N GLY A 30 -16.87 0.59 5.60
CA GLY A 30 -15.97 -0.03 6.58
C GLY A 30 -15.42 -1.38 6.06
N LYS A 31 -16.27 -2.21 5.47
CA LYS A 31 -15.86 -3.46 4.81
C LYS A 31 -14.92 -3.21 3.64
N MET A 32 -15.25 -2.22 2.80
CA MET A 32 -14.39 -1.83 1.67
C MET A 32 -13.02 -1.36 2.15
N TYR A 33 -12.96 -0.52 3.18
CA TYR A 33 -11.71 -0.04 3.78
C TYR A 33 -10.80 -1.19 4.20
N TRP A 34 -11.33 -2.14 4.97
CA TRP A 34 -10.56 -3.30 5.40
C TRP A 34 -10.16 -4.20 4.23
N LYS A 35 -11.05 -4.38 3.25
CA LYS A 35 -10.72 -5.15 2.05
C LYS A 35 -9.61 -4.48 1.22
N THR A 36 -9.56 -3.15 1.17
CA THR A 36 -8.48 -2.43 0.48
C THR A 36 -7.13 -2.70 1.13
N TRP A 37 -7.03 -2.74 2.45
CA TRP A 37 -5.77 -3.09 3.13
C TRP A 37 -5.33 -4.53 2.88
N GLU A 38 -6.26 -5.48 2.89
CA GLU A 38 -5.96 -6.87 2.52
C GLU A 38 -5.42 -6.96 1.10
N LEU A 39 -6.12 -6.36 0.12
CA LEU A 39 -5.72 -6.37 -1.27
C LEU A 39 -4.35 -5.69 -1.45
N LEU A 40 -4.08 -4.62 -0.72
CA LEU A 40 -2.80 -3.93 -0.78
C LEU A 40 -1.63 -4.85 -0.36
N VAL A 41 -1.80 -5.60 0.73
CA VAL A 41 -0.78 -6.55 1.22
C VAL A 41 -0.66 -7.76 0.29
N GLU A 42 -1.78 -8.30 -0.18
CA GLU A 42 -1.80 -9.44 -1.10
C GLU A 42 -1.13 -9.14 -2.44
N ASN A 43 -1.17 -7.89 -2.90
CA ASN A 43 -0.63 -7.44 -4.18
C ASN A 43 0.69 -6.68 -4.06
N MET A 44 1.39 -6.77 -2.92
CA MET A 44 2.74 -6.20 -2.84
C MET A 44 3.65 -6.85 -3.87
N GLY A 45 4.41 -6.01 -4.56
CA GLY A 45 5.43 -6.45 -5.49
C GLY A 45 6.72 -6.78 -4.76
N HIS A 46 7.48 -7.71 -5.33
CA HIS A 46 8.80 -8.08 -4.82
C HIS A 46 9.88 -7.75 -5.85
N GLY A 47 10.87 -6.98 -5.40
CA GLY A 47 12.01 -6.60 -6.23
C GLY A 47 12.83 -7.81 -6.67
N SER A 48 13.59 -7.62 -7.75
CA SER A 48 14.53 -8.63 -8.23
C SER A 48 15.83 -7.98 -8.69
N ASN A 49 16.90 -8.76 -8.74
CA ASN A 49 18.18 -8.29 -9.28
C ASN A 49 18.08 -7.77 -10.73
N ARG A 50 17.04 -8.16 -11.49
CA ARG A 50 16.83 -7.73 -12.87
C ARG A 50 16.21 -6.34 -12.97
N ASN A 51 15.24 -6.02 -12.12
CA ASN A 51 14.56 -4.72 -12.15
C ASN A 51 15.21 -3.69 -11.23
N SER A 52 16.01 -4.14 -10.25
CA SER A 52 16.64 -3.30 -9.22
C SER A 52 15.63 -2.56 -8.36
N PHE A 53 14.41 -3.09 -8.22
CA PHE A 53 13.43 -2.56 -7.29
C PHE A 53 13.73 -3.02 -5.86
N SER A 54 13.19 -2.28 -4.90
CA SER A 54 13.20 -2.61 -3.47
C SER A 54 12.61 -4.00 -3.21
N GLU A 55 13.06 -4.66 -2.14
CA GLU A 55 12.64 -6.01 -1.78
C GLU A 55 11.13 -6.15 -1.74
N ASP A 56 10.44 -5.21 -1.10
CA ASP A 56 8.99 -5.06 -1.12
C ASP A 56 8.60 -3.66 -1.59
N TYR A 57 7.48 -3.57 -2.32
CA TYR A 57 6.88 -2.31 -2.73
C TYR A 57 5.36 -2.46 -2.99
N LEU A 58 4.64 -1.33 -2.96
CA LEU A 58 3.22 -1.26 -3.24
C LEU A 58 2.97 -1.16 -4.75
N ASP A 59 2.06 -2.00 -5.26
CA ASP A 59 1.69 -2.07 -6.68
C ASP A 59 0.17 -2.20 -6.86
N ALA A 60 -0.34 -1.70 -7.98
CA ALA A 60 -1.72 -1.88 -8.43
C ALA A 60 -1.94 -3.24 -9.12
N ALA A 61 -0.88 -4.03 -9.34
CA ALA A 61 -0.90 -5.36 -9.96
C ALA A 61 -1.58 -5.40 -11.35
N PHE A 62 -1.34 -4.37 -12.18
CA PHE A 62 -2.15 -4.16 -13.39
C PHE A 62 -1.57 -4.75 -14.70
N ASN A 63 -0.27 -5.02 -14.81
CA ASN A 63 0.35 -5.72 -15.97
C ASN A 63 1.85 -6.03 -15.80
N GLY A 64 2.36 -6.11 -14.57
CA GLY A 64 3.79 -6.34 -14.29
C GLY A 64 4.69 -5.11 -14.42
N ASN A 65 4.16 -3.95 -14.85
CA ASN A 65 4.82 -2.65 -14.67
C ASN A 65 4.24 -1.92 -13.46
N ILE A 66 5.08 -1.11 -12.82
CA ILE A 66 4.65 -0.12 -11.82
C ILE A 66 4.40 1.22 -12.51
N PHE A 67 3.41 1.97 -12.00
CA PHE A 67 3.01 3.24 -12.59
C PHE A 67 3.11 4.35 -11.57
N GLN A 68 3.79 5.45 -11.90
CA GLN A 68 4.11 6.50 -10.93
C GLN A 68 2.84 7.11 -10.32
N LEU A 69 1.89 7.51 -11.15
CA LEU A 69 0.63 8.10 -10.67
C LEU A 69 -0.18 7.09 -9.84
N GLY A 70 -0.19 5.82 -10.24
CA GLY A 70 -0.86 4.76 -9.51
C GLY A 70 -0.26 4.56 -8.12
N THR A 71 1.06 4.46 -8.03
CA THR A 71 1.78 4.32 -6.75
C THR A 71 1.58 5.54 -5.86
N CYS A 72 1.56 6.77 -6.39
CA CYS A 72 1.27 7.97 -5.59
C CYS A 72 -0.12 7.93 -4.94
N LEU A 73 -1.15 7.48 -5.66
CA LEU A 73 -2.50 7.33 -5.11
C LEU A 73 -2.56 6.24 -4.04
N ILE A 74 -1.89 5.10 -4.29
CA ILE A 74 -1.80 4.01 -3.32
C ILE A 74 -1.09 4.48 -2.04
N VAL A 75 0.05 5.16 -2.17
CA VAL A 75 0.82 5.70 -1.04
C VAL A 75 0.00 6.70 -0.23
N GLN A 76 -0.81 7.54 -0.88
CA GLN A 76 -1.67 8.48 -0.17
C GLN A 76 -2.66 7.76 0.76
N PHE A 77 -3.27 6.67 0.29
CA PHE A 77 -4.11 5.80 1.12
C PHE A 77 -3.28 5.06 2.18
N ALA A 78 -2.16 4.47 1.77
CA ALA A 78 -1.31 3.63 2.62
C ALA A 78 -0.61 4.40 3.74
N SER A 79 -0.54 5.73 3.68
CA SER A 79 0.15 6.61 4.63
C SER A 79 -0.21 6.36 6.10
N TYR A 80 -1.44 5.91 6.39
CA TYR A 80 -1.87 5.53 7.74
C TYR A 80 -1.16 4.27 8.28
N GLY A 81 -0.63 3.42 7.39
CA GLY A 81 0.14 2.21 7.69
C GLY A 81 1.65 2.38 7.52
N PHE A 82 2.20 3.60 7.55
CA PHE A 82 3.62 3.85 7.22
C PHE A 82 4.65 3.06 8.04
N LYS A 83 4.28 2.56 9.22
CA LYS A 83 5.16 1.77 10.09
C LYS A 83 5.30 0.31 9.64
N ILE A 84 4.37 -0.18 8.83
CA ILE A 84 4.22 -1.60 8.49
C ILE A 84 4.20 -1.84 6.98
N LEU A 85 4.25 -0.78 6.16
CA LEU A 85 4.22 -0.88 4.70
C LEU A 85 5.44 -0.21 4.07
N PRO A 86 5.91 -0.71 2.90
CA PRO A 86 7.09 -0.21 2.19
C PRO A 86 6.80 1.08 1.40
N ILE A 87 6.23 2.10 2.05
CA ILE A 87 5.73 3.32 1.38
C ILE A 87 6.86 4.08 0.67
N LEU A 88 7.95 4.35 1.40
CA LEU A 88 9.07 5.12 0.86
C LEU A 88 9.80 4.31 -0.22
N GLN A 89 10.03 3.02 0.03
CA GLN A 89 10.64 2.08 -0.91
C GLN A 89 9.87 2.01 -2.24
N SER A 90 8.54 2.11 -2.18
CA SER A 90 7.69 2.15 -3.38
C SER A 90 7.96 3.40 -4.23
N LEU A 91 8.19 4.55 -3.59
CA LEU A 91 8.55 5.78 -4.29
C LEU A 91 10.01 5.77 -4.76
N ASP A 92 10.92 5.20 -3.96
CA ASP A 92 12.34 5.09 -4.28
C ASP A 92 12.58 4.31 -5.58
N ASN A 93 11.76 3.30 -5.88
CA ASN A 93 11.84 2.57 -7.16
C ASN A 93 11.76 3.49 -8.38
N PHE A 94 11.00 4.59 -8.31
CA PHE A 94 10.91 5.57 -9.38
C PHE A 94 12.12 6.51 -9.42
N TYR A 95 12.57 6.99 -8.26
CA TYR A 95 13.76 7.84 -8.18
C TYR A 95 15.04 7.11 -8.58
N GLN A 96 15.15 5.81 -8.31
CA GLN A 96 16.27 4.98 -8.77
C GLN A 96 16.34 4.82 -10.29
N LYS A 97 15.21 5.03 -10.98
CA LYS A 97 15.08 4.97 -12.44
C LYS A 97 14.93 6.36 -13.06
N GLN A 98 15.20 7.41 -12.28
CA GLN A 98 15.20 8.78 -12.78
C GLN A 98 16.36 8.98 -13.77
N GLU A 99 16.05 9.55 -14.92
CA GLU A 99 17.03 9.91 -15.93
C GLU A 99 17.89 11.11 -15.47
N PRO A 100 19.10 11.32 -16.05
CA PRO A 100 19.99 12.40 -15.65
C PRO A 100 19.41 13.82 -15.80
N ASP A 101 18.39 14.00 -16.64
CA ASP A 101 17.66 15.27 -16.82
C ASP A 101 16.52 15.47 -15.81
N GLY A 102 16.33 14.51 -14.91
CA GLY A 102 15.28 14.50 -13.90
C GLY A 102 13.98 13.84 -14.34
N TYR A 103 13.88 13.33 -15.57
CA TYR A 103 12.69 12.63 -16.04
C TYR A 103 12.49 11.30 -15.28
N ILE A 104 11.25 11.04 -14.86
CA ILE A 104 10.82 9.76 -14.31
C ILE A 104 9.78 9.19 -15.26
N CYS A 105 10.00 7.97 -15.74
CA CYS A 105 9.07 7.31 -16.64
C CYS A 105 7.71 7.03 -15.95
N ARG A 106 6.65 7.06 -16.76
CA ARG A 106 5.25 6.95 -16.29
C ARG A 106 4.88 5.53 -15.85
#